data_AF-A0A1F7LMR7-F1
#
_entry.id   AF-A0A1F7LMR7-F1
#
_cell.length_a   1.000
_cell.length_b   1.000
_cell.length_c   1.000
_cell.angle_alpha   90.00
_cell.angle_beta   90.00
_cell.angle_gamma   90.00
#
_symmetry.space_group_name_H-M   'P 1'
#
loop_
_entity.id
_entity.type
_entity.pdbx_description
1 polymer ?
#
loop_
_entity_poly.entity_id
_entity_poly.type
_entity_poly.pdbx_seq_one_letter_code
_entity_poly.pdbx_strand_id
1 'polypeptide(L)' 'MDPLTLDTLRTLAQSLGLALSDEELDGLLPLVRTGRAMMAALPSEALRDIEPACQYRLF' A
#
# COMPACT_ATOMS: atom_id res chain seq x y z
N MET A 1 4.20 -12.04 -4.70
CA MET A 1 3.83 -10.85 -3.90
C MET A 1 4.06 -11.19 -2.45
N ASP A 2 5.00 -10.53 -1.80
CA ASP A 2 5.33 -10.84 -0.40
C ASP A 2 4.18 -10.46 0.53
N PRO A 3 3.95 -11.24 1.60
CA PRO A 3 2.88 -10.97 2.55
C PRO A 3 3.08 -9.62 3.24
N LEU A 4 1.99 -8.84 3.37
CA LEU A 4 2.03 -7.61 4.15
C LEU A 4 2.15 -7.99 5.64
N THR A 5 3.25 -7.58 6.28
CA THR A 5 3.52 -7.81 7.70
C THR A 5 3.31 -6.53 8.51
N LEU A 6 3.22 -6.69 9.83
CA LEU A 6 3.15 -5.55 10.76
C LEU A 6 4.42 -4.68 10.67
N ASP A 7 5.60 -5.29 10.47
CA ASP A 7 6.85 -4.55 10.23
C ASP A 7 6.80 -3.69 8.97
N THR A 8 6.14 -4.17 7.90
CA THR A 8 5.93 -3.37 6.68
C THR A 8 5.06 -2.15 6.98
N LEU A 9 3.99 -2.31 7.77
CA LEU A 9 3.13 -1.20 8.17
C LEU A 9 3.84 -0.21 9.10
N ARG A 10 4.66 -0.71 10.04
CA ARG A 10 5.46 0.14 10.92
C ARG A 10 6.43 1.01 10.10
N THR A 11 7.11 0.41 9.13
CA THR A 11 8.03 1.13 8.23
C THR A 11 7.28 2.19 7.41
N LEU A 12 6.11 1.86 6.89
CA LEU A 12 5.28 2.81 6.14
C LEU A 12 4.80 3.97 7.03
N ALA A 13 4.27 3.69 8.22
CA ALA A 13 3.83 4.71 9.16
C ALA A 13 4.95 5.69 9.52
N GLN A 14 6.16 5.17 9.78
CA GLN A 14 7.34 5.98 10.04
C GLN A 14 7.72 6.87 8.84
N SER A 15 7.66 6.35 7.61
CA SER A 15 7.95 7.13 6.40
C SER A 15 6.97 8.29 6.19
N LEU A 16 5.75 8.16 6.71
CA LEU A 16 4.70 9.18 6.67
C LEU A 16 4.72 10.10 7.89
N GLY A 17 5.66 9.92 8.83
CA GLY A 17 5.73 10.67 10.08
C GLY A 17 4.60 10.37 11.06
N LEU A 18 3.93 9.22 10.92
CA LEU A 18 2.85 8.79 11.80
C LEU A 18 3.42 8.03 13.00
N ALA A 19 3.09 8.50 14.20
CA ALA A 19 3.38 7.80 15.44
C ALA A 19 2.19 6.89 15.82
N LEU A 20 2.17 5.69 15.24
CA LEU A 20 1.16 4.67 15.53
C LEU A 20 1.76 3.62 16.48
N SER A 21 0.95 3.19 17.45
CA SER A 21 1.26 2.05 18.31
C SER A 21 1.11 0.73 17.55
N ASP A 22 1.75 -0.33 18.05
CA ASP A 22 1.64 -1.66 17.46
C ASP A 22 0.18 -2.16 17.46
N GLU A 23 -0.62 -1.78 18.46
CA GLU A 23 -2.03 -2.15 18.58
C GLU A 23 -2.91 -1.47 17.50
N GLU A 24 -2.62 -0.19 17.20
CA GLU A 24 -3.25 0.52 16.07
C GLU A 24 -2.82 -0.08 14.72
N LEU A 25 -1.54 -0.44 14.57
CA LEU A 25 -1.02 -1.07 13.36
C LEU A 25 -1.65 -2.45 13.11
N ASP A 26 -1.82 -3.26 14.16
CA ASP A 26 -2.52 -4.54 14.08
C ASP A 26 -3.98 -4.35 13.67
N GLY A 27 -4.66 -3.32 14.21
CA GLY A 27 -6.02 -2.96 13.80
C GLY A 27 -6.13 -2.56 12.32
N LEU A 28 -5.10 -1.93 11.76
CA LEU A 28 -5.05 -1.50 10.36
C LEU A 28 -4.66 -2.62 9.40
N LEU A 29 -3.95 -3.65 9.87
CA LEU A 29 -3.41 -4.72 9.02
C LEU A 29 -4.46 -5.44 8.15
N PRO A 30 -5.65 -5.83 8.67
CA PRO A 30 -6.71 -6.43 7.86
C PRO A 30 -7.22 -5.50 6.76
N LEU A 31 -7.33 -4.19 7.05
CA LEU A 31 -7.83 -3.19 6.11
C LEU A 31 -6.87 -3.04 4.94
N VAL A 32 -5.58 -2.88 5.22
CA VAL A 32 -4.55 -2.71 4.18
C VAL A 32 -4.40 -3.99 3.34
N ARG A 33 -4.49 -5.17 3.96
CA ARG A 33 -4.51 -6.46 3.24
C ARG A 33 -5.69 -6.55 2.28
N THR A 34 -6.88 -6.16 2.74
CA THR A 34 -8.10 -6.15 1.91
C THR A 34 -7.96 -5.18 0.73
N GLY A 35 -7.55 -3.94 0.99
CA GLY A 35 -7.34 -2.95 -0.07
C GLY A 35 -6.32 -3.40 -1.11
N ARG A 36 -5.21 -4.02 -0.67
CA ARG A 36 -4.20 -4.58 -1.58
C ARG A 36 -4.75 -5.73 -2.43
N ALA A 37 -5.57 -6.61 -1.85
CA ALA A 37 -6.22 -7.69 -2.59
C ALA A 37 -7.20 -7.13 -3.64
N MET A 38 -7.97 -6.10 -3.29
CA MET A 38 -8.87 -5.42 -4.22
C MET A 38 -8.11 -4.77 -5.38
N MET A 39 -7.02 -4.06 -5.10
CA MET A 39 -6.17 -3.46 -6.14
C MET A 39 -5.53 -4.50 -7.05
N ALA A 40 -5.10 -5.64 -6.49
CA ALA A 40 -4.54 -6.75 -7.28
C ALA A 40 -5.57 -7.44 -8.18
N ALA A 41 -6.87 -7.32 -7.87
CA ALA A 41 -7.95 -7.84 -8.70
C ALA A 41 -8.33 -6.90 -9.86
N LEU A 42 -7.79 -5.68 -9.90
CA LEU A 42 -8.03 -4.77 -11.02
C LEU A 42 -7.32 -5.28 -12.29
N PRO A 43 -8.01 -5.32 -13.44
CA PRO A 43 -7.44 -5.81 -14.69
C PRO A 43 -6.34 -4.86 -15.18
N SER A 44 -5.09 -5.26 -15.00
CA SER A 44 -3.92 -4.46 -15.36
C SER A 44 -3.72 -4.35 -16.88
N GLU A 45 -4.23 -5.31 -17.64
CA GLU A 45 -4.15 -5.37 -19.09
C GLU A 45 -4.87 -4.21 -19.77
N ALA A 46 -5.95 -3.72 -19.15
CA ALA A 46 -6.70 -2.55 -19.64
C ALA A 46 -5.91 -1.24 -19.55
N LEU A 47 -4.79 -1.23 -18.82
CA LEU A 47 -3.94 -0.07 -18.63
C LEU A 47 -2.61 -0.14 -19.40
N ARG A 48 -2.37 -1.23 -20.16
CA ARG A 48 -1.07 -1.50 -20.81
C ARG A 48 -0.65 -0.42 -21.82
N ASP A 49 -1.60 0.11 -22.58
CA ASP A 49 -1.33 1.08 -23.65
C ASP A 49 -1.71 2.52 -23.26
N ILE A 50 -2.02 2.76 -21.99
CA ILE A 50 -2.36 4.08 -21.47
C ILE A 50 -1.10 4.68 -20.86
N GLU A 51 -0.62 5.79 -21.42
CA GLU A 51 0.46 6.56 -20.81
C GLU A 51 0.01 7.06 -19.42
N PRO A 52 0.79 6.82 -18.35
CA PRO A 52 0.42 7.26 -17.02
C PRO A 52 0.22 8.78 -16.99
N ALA A 53 -0.97 9.22 -16.61
CA ALA A 53 -1.32 10.64 -16.58
C ALA A 53 -0.52 11.46 -15.53
N CYS A 54 0.18 10.79 -14.61
CA CYS A 54 0.97 11.41 -13.55
C CYS A 54 2.47 11.10 -13.72
N GLN A 55 3.23 12.10 -14.18
CA GLN A 55 4.68 12.16 -14.00
C GLN A 55 4.98 12.35 -12.51
N TYR A 56 5.36 11.28 -11.81
CA TYR A 56 5.95 11.44 -10.49
C TYR A 56 7.30 12.13 -10.65
N ARG A 57 7.44 13.36 -10.16
CA ARG A 57 8.77 13.92 -9.84
C ARG A 57 9.34 13.07 -8.72
N LEU A 58 10.33 12.24 -9.06
CA LEU A 58 11.24 11.63 -8.12
C LEU A 58 12.04 12.78 -7.47
N PHE A 59 11.87 12.98 -6.16
CA PHE A 59 12.80 13.75 -5.33
C PHE A 59 13.69 12.75 -4.59
#